data_AF-A0A8S3FK59-F1
#
_entry.id   AF-A0A8S3FK59-F1
#
_cell.length_a   1.000
_cell.length_b   1.000
_cell.length_c   1.000
_cell.angle_alpha   90.00
_cell.angle_beta   90.00
_cell.angle_gamma   90.00
#
_symmetry.space_group_name_H-M   'P 1'
#
loop_
_entity.id
_entity.type
_entity.pdbx_description
1 polymer ?
#
loop_
_entity_poly.entity_id
_entity_poly.type
_entity_poly.pdbx_seq_one_letter_code
_entity_poly.pdbx_strand_id
1 'polypeptide(L)' 'KFEEVVETGGRWSKPHVASLSLHSLLELRNCILSGCVILDMQADQFSTIVG' A
#
# COMPACT_ATOMS: atom_id res chain seq x y z
N LYS A 1 -11.57 -1.45 11.01
CA LYS A 1 -10.36 -2.15 10.52
C LYS A 1 -9.17 -1.46 11.17
N PHE A 2 -8.16 -2.21 11.62
CA PHE A 2 -7.03 -1.70 12.39
C PHE A 2 -5.72 -2.16 11.72
N GLU A 3 -4.63 -1.43 11.96
CA GLU A 3 -3.28 -1.76 11.54
C GLU A 3 -2.60 -2.67 12.57
N GLU A 4 -1.85 -3.66 12.08
CA GLU A 4 -0.96 -4.52 12.86
C GLU A 4 0.38 -4.57 12.12
N VAL A 5 1.47 -4.59 12.87
CA VAL A 5 2.84 -4.58 12.32
C VAL A 5 3.55 -5.83 12.80
N VAL A 6 4.38 -6.43 11.93
CA VAL A 6 5.26 -7.52 12.31
C VAL A 6 6.46 -6.93 13.06
N GLU A 7 6.53 -7.19 14.36
CA GLU A 7 7.64 -6.79 15.23
C GLU A 7 8.87 -7.68 15.01
N THR A 8 10.04 -7.18 15.44
CA THR A 8 11.29 -7.95 15.43
C THR A 8 11.10 -9.26 16.21
N GLY A 9 11.12 -10.38 15.50
CA GLY A 9 10.79 -11.71 16.05
C GLY A 9 9.54 -12.36 15.48
N GLY A 10 8.87 -11.74 14.50
CA GLY A 10 7.79 -12.36 13.73
C GLY A 10 6.44 -12.33 14.42
N ARG A 11 6.30 -11.56 15.50
CA ARG A 11 5.05 -11.40 16.23
C ARG A 11 4.27 -10.18 15.71
N TRP A 12 2.95 -10.30 15.63
CA TRP A 12 2.07 -9.18 15.33
C TRP A 12 1.82 -8.29 16.56
N SER A 13 1.84 -6.97 16.36
CA SER A 13 1.48 -5.98 17.37
C SER A 13 -0.02 -5.99 17.66
N LYS A 14 -0.48 -5.22 18.66
CA LYS A 14 -1.92 -5.06 18.91
C LYS A 14 -2.56 -4.21 17.80
N PRO A 15 -3.79 -4.54 17.37
CA PRO A 15 -4.51 -3.75 16.39
C PRO A 15 -4.68 -2.30 16.87
N HIS A 16 -4.35 -1.32 16.03
CA HIS A 16 -4.47 0.11 16.32
C HIS A 16 -4.96 0.91 15.11
N VAL A 17 -5.37 2.16 15.32
CA VAL A 17 -5.73 3.05 14.21
C VAL A 17 -4.45 3.61 13.61
N ALA A 18 -4.27 3.44 12.31
CA ALA A 18 -3.11 3.91 11.57
C ALA A 18 -2.95 5.44 11.68
N SER A 19 -1.71 5.90 11.84
CA SER A 19 -1.37 7.34 11.75
C SER A 19 -0.37 7.52 10.60
N LEU A 20 -0.73 8.34 9.62
CA LEU A 20 0.11 8.63 8.46
C LEU A 20 0.75 10.00 8.59
N SER A 21 1.99 10.11 8.12
CA SER A 21 2.67 11.41 8.04
C SER A 21 2.08 12.25 6.89
N LEU A 22 1.99 13.57 7.08
CA LEU A 22 1.56 14.48 6.01
C LEU A 22 2.47 14.36 4.78
N HIS A 23 3.78 14.19 5.00
CA HIS A 23 4.76 14.06 3.94
C HIS A 23 4.43 12.86 3.03
N SER A 24 4.22 11.69 3.62
CA SER A 24 3.86 10.47 2.88
C SER A 24 2.54 10.63 2.11
N LEU A 25 1.59 11.42 2.64
CA LEU A 25 0.35 11.72 1.92
C LEU A 25 0.57 12.64 0.69
N LEU A 26 1.47 13.61 0.80
CA LEU A 26 1.83 14.47 -0.33
C LEU A 26 2.60 13.70 -1.41
N GLU A 27 3.48 12.79 -1.00
CA GLU A 27 4.16 11.88 -1.93
C GLU A 27 3.16 10.95 -2.62
N LEU A 28 2.24 10.33 -1.87
CA LEU A 28 1.18 9.49 -2.42
C LEU A 28 0.35 10.25 -3.47
N ARG A 29 -0.03 11.50 -3.17
CA ARG A 29 -0.72 12.36 -4.15
C ARG A 29 0.09 12.51 -5.43
N ASN A 30 1.39 12.77 -5.32
CA ASN A 30 2.25 12.91 -6.50
C ASN A 30 2.39 11.59 -7.28
N CYS A 31 2.49 10.45 -6.59
CA CYS A 31 2.49 9.13 -7.22
C CYS A 31 1.20 8.86 -8.01
N ILE A 32 0.04 9.26 -7.50
CA ILE A 32 -1.23 9.09 -8.21
C ILE A 32 -1.32 10.04 -9.42
N LEU A 33 -0.85 11.28 -9.30
CA LEU A 33 -0.95 12.28 -10.37
C LEU A 33 0.01 12.02 -11.54
N SER A 34 1.20 11.53 -11.25
CA SER A 34 2.28 11.39 -12.24
C SER A 34 2.68 9.94 -12.51
N GLY A 35 2.20 8.99 -11.71
CA GLY A 35 2.51 7.57 -11.87
C GLY A 35 1.60 6.86 -12.87
N CYS A 36 1.84 5.57 -13.04
CA CYS A 36 1.02 4.71 -13.88
C CYS A 36 -0.28 4.35 -13.14
N VAL A 37 -1.42 4.59 -13.80
CA VAL A 37 -2.75 4.19 -13.29
C VAL A 37 -3.41 3.33 -14.36
N ILE A 38 -3.56 2.04 -14.07
CA ILE A 38 -4.22 1.07 -14.95
C ILE A 38 -5.52 0.64 -14.25
N LEU A 39 -6.66 1.05 -14.80
CA LEU A 39 -7.98 0.69 -14.30
C LEU A 39 -8.57 -0.41 -15.19
N ASP A 40 -9.38 -1.28 -14.59
CA ASP A 40 -10.11 -2.36 -15.28
C ASP A 40 -9.23 -3.33 -16.11
N MET A 41 -7.97 -3.49 -15.71
CA MET A 41 -7.03 -4.44 -16.33
C MET A 41 -7.57 -5.87 -16.24
N GLN A 42 -7.59 -6.58 -17.37
CA GLN A 42 -7.90 -8.00 -17.43
C GLN A 42 -6.62 -8.81 -17.21
N ALA A 43 -6.26 -9.03 -15.94
CA ALA A 43 -5.13 -9.86 -15.56
C ALA A 43 -5.59 -10.90 -14.52
N ASP A 44 -5.37 -12.17 -14.85
CA ASP A 44 -5.72 -13.34 -14.03
C ASP A 44 -4.50 -13.91 -13.28
N GLN A 45 -3.30 -13.49 -13.66
CA GLN A 45 -2.04 -13.93 -13.08
C GLN A 45 -1.15 -12.73 -12.75
N PHE A 46 -0.34 -12.88 -11.70
CA PHE A 46 0.63 -11.86 -11.30
C PHE A 46 1.63 -11.54 -12.42
N SER A 47 2.08 -12.56 -13.17
CA SER A 47 2.93 -12.39 -14.34
C SER A 47 2.31 -11.47 -15.39
N THR A 48 1.00 -11.53 -15.59
CA THR A 48 0.27 -10.65 -16.54
C THR A 48 0.21 -9.20 -16.05
N ILE A 49 0.32 -8.95 -14.75
CA ILE A 49 0.35 -7.59 -14.17
C ILE A 49 1.75 -6.96 -14.31
N VAL A 50 2.80 -7.77 -14.20
CA VAL A 50 4.20 -7.33 -14.17
C VAL A 50 4.85 -7.28 -15.56
N GLY A 51 4.41 -8.16 -16.47
CA GLY A 51 4.92 -8.28 -17.85
C GLY A 51 4.61 -7.07 -18.72
#